data_AF-A0A7V9UW14-F1
#
_entry.id   AF-A0A7V9UW14-F1
#
_cell.length_a   1.000
_cell.length_b   1.000
_cell.length_c   1.000
_cell.angle_alpha   90.00
_cell.angle_beta   90.00
_cell.angle_gamma   90.00
#
_symmetry.space_group_name_H-M   'P 1'
#
loop_
_entity.id
_entity.type
_entity.pdbx_description
1 polymer ?
#
loop_
_entity_poly.entity_id
_entity_poly.type
_entity_poly.pdbx_seq_one_letter_code
_entity_poly.pdbx_strand_id
1 'polypeptide(L)'
;KLFIAIYNDTGSQAARWKWIKKTYCKLPDLLKTPFAVLAILPDETKRLLNYTAKGKPFDYARYWTNYRNARGMNRWHDIIDWVGGYPYEVAAPDEIFEFYKAKGFRLTKLKTGGVGLGCNEFVFEKES
;
A
#
# COMPACT_ATOMS: atom_id res chain seq x y z
N LYS A 1 16.37 -17.14 -13.99
CA LYS A 1 16.08 -16.55 -12.65
C LYS A 1 14.68 -15.95 -12.67
N LEU A 2 13.94 -16.07 -11.58
CA LEU A 2 12.58 -15.55 -11.40
C LEU A 2 12.62 -14.42 -10.37
N PHE A 3 12.11 -13.25 -10.74
CA PHE A 3 12.07 -12.05 -9.90
C PHE A 3 10.62 -11.75 -9.52
N ILE A 4 10.35 -11.58 -8.24
CA ILE A 4 8.99 -11.39 -7.71
C ILE A 4 9.01 -10.26 -6.70
N ALA A 5 8.01 -9.39 -6.77
CA ALA A 5 7.69 -8.44 -5.71
C ALA A 5 6.21 -8.58 -5.38
N ILE A 6 5.88 -8.79 -4.10
CA ILE A 6 4.50 -8.90 -3.61
C ILE A 6 4.37 -8.11 -2.31
N TYR A 7 3.21 -7.50 -2.07
CA TYR A 7 2.99 -6.76 -0.82
C TYR A 7 3.19 -7.67 0.39
N ASN A 8 3.84 -7.14 1.41
CA ASN A 8 4.02 -7.84 2.66
C ASN A 8 2.67 -8.04 3.37
N ASP A 9 2.41 -9.26 3.83
CA ASP A 9 1.24 -9.50 4.67
C ASP A 9 1.45 -8.90 6.07
N THR A 10 0.62 -7.91 6.39
CA THR A 10 0.60 -7.21 7.68
C THR A 10 -0.57 -7.67 8.56
N GLY A 11 -1.18 -8.82 8.23
CA GLY A 11 -2.28 -9.42 8.97
C GLY A 11 -3.56 -8.59 8.89
N SER A 12 -4.08 -8.16 10.05
CA SER A 12 -5.35 -7.42 10.14
C SER A 12 -5.33 -6.10 9.36
N GLN A 13 -4.16 -5.45 9.24
CA GLN A 13 -4.02 -4.25 8.43
C GLN A 13 -4.20 -4.55 6.94
N ALA A 14 -3.55 -5.59 6.41
CA ALA A 14 -3.71 -6.00 5.03
C ALA A 14 -5.16 -6.43 4.73
N ALA A 15 -5.79 -7.19 5.63
CA ALA A 15 -7.19 -7.60 5.51
C ALA A 15 -8.15 -6.39 5.46
N ARG A 16 -7.94 -5.39 6.33
CA ARG A 16 -8.72 -4.14 6.32
C ARG A 16 -8.56 -3.41 4.99
N TRP A 17 -7.32 -3.23 4.51
CA TRP A 17 -7.07 -2.55 3.23
C TRP A 17 -7.67 -3.30 2.04
N LYS A 18 -7.58 -4.63 2.03
CA LYS A 18 -8.24 -5.46 1.03
C LYS A 18 -9.75 -5.23 1.01
N TRP A 19 -10.39 -5.17 2.18
CA TRP A 19 -11.82 -4.88 2.29
C TRP A 19 -12.17 -3.47 1.82
N ILE A 20 -11.42 -2.44 2.24
CA ILE A 20 -11.62 -1.04 1.82
C ILE A 20 -11.56 -0.94 0.29
N LYS A 21 -10.48 -1.47 -0.31
CA LYS A 21 -10.25 -1.40 -1.76
C LYS A 21 -11.33 -2.14 -2.53
N LYS A 22 -11.66 -3.37 -2.11
CA LYS A 22 -12.73 -4.17 -2.73
C LYS A 22 -14.09 -3.48 -2.63
N THR A 23 -14.39 -2.84 -1.51
CA THR A 23 -15.66 -2.13 -1.31
C THR A 23 -15.73 -0.90 -2.20
N TYR A 24 -14.69 -0.07 -2.21
CA TYR A 24 -14.62 1.12 -3.06
C TYR A 24 -14.80 0.80 -4.55
N CYS A 25 -14.12 -0.24 -5.07
CA CYS A 25 -14.24 -0.63 -6.47
C CYS A 25 -15.63 -1.14 -6.85
N LYS A 26 -16.43 -1.60 -5.88
CA LYS A 26 -17.81 -2.07 -6.08
C LYS A 26 -18.87 -1.00 -5.86
N LEU A 27 -18.53 0.12 -5.24
CA LEU A 27 -19.48 1.19 -4.98
C LEU A 27 -19.91 1.89 -6.28
N PRO A 28 -21.16 2.35 -6.37
CA PRO A 28 -21.59 3.30 -7.40
C PRO A 28 -20.75 4.57 -7.35
N ASP A 29 -20.58 5.25 -8.49
CA ASP A 29 -19.69 6.41 -8.60
C ASP A 29 -20.04 7.54 -7.61
N LEU A 30 -21.32 7.73 -7.31
CA LEU A 30 -21.79 8.73 -6.34
C LEU A 30 -21.27 8.47 -4.92
N LEU A 31 -21.05 7.20 -4.55
CA LEU A 31 -20.62 6.80 -3.21
C LEU A 31 -19.10 6.62 -3.09
N LYS A 32 -18.37 6.60 -4.21
CA LYS A 32 -16.91 6.44 -4.21
C LYS A 32 -16.21 7.57 -3.46
N THR A 33 -16.49 8.82 -3.82
CA THR A 33 -15.88 10.00 -3.19
C THR A 33 -16.09 10.05 -1.67
N PRO A 34 -17.33 9.99 -1.13
CA PRO A 34 -17.51 10.03 0.32
C PRO A 34 -16.86 8.83 1.01
N PHE A 35 -16.87 7.64 0.40
CA PHE A 35 -16.17 6.48 0.95
C PHE A 35 -14.65 6.67 0.98
N ALA A 36 -14.04 7.19 -0.08
CA ALA A 36 -12.60 7.46 -0.13
C ALA A 36 -12.18 8.50 0.94
N VAL A 37 -12.98 9.55 1.13
CA VAL A 37 -12.75 10.54 2.20
C VAL A 37 -12.79 9.86 3.58
N LEU A 38 -13.82 9.05 3.86
CA LEU A 38 -13.93 8.34 5.14
C LEU A 38 -12.77 7.35 5.36
N ALA A 39 -12.32 6.67 4.31
CA ALA A 39 -11.24 5.70 4.38
C ALA A 39 -9.90 6.35 4.77
N ILE A 40 -9.59 7.53 4.22
CA ILE A 40 -8.33 8.24 4.47
C ILE A 40 -8.39 9.22 5.65
N LEU A 41 -9.59 9.54 6.15
CA LEU A 41 -9.80 10.53 7.21
C LEU A 41 -8.88 10.33 8.42
N PRO A 42 -8.70 9.10 8.99
CA PRO A 42 -7.81 8.92 10.13
C PRO A 42 -6.36 9.34 9.85
N ASP A 43 -5.85 9.04 8.65
CA ASP A 43 -4.49 9.39 8.25
C ASP A 43 -4.31 10.90 8.02
N GLU A 44 -5.28 11.55 7.35
CA GLU A 44 -5.26 13.00 7.17
C GLU A 44 -5.44 13.75 8.49
N THR A 45 -6.34 13.31 9.37
CA THR A 45 -6.51 13.90 10.70
C THR A 45 -5.22 13.79 11.53
N LYS A 46 -4.59 12.60 11.57
CA LYS A 46 -3.31 12.43 12.27
C LYS A 46 -2.23 13.35 11.68
N ARG A 47 -2.19 13.50 10.35
CA ARG A 47 -1.23 14.38 9.67
C ARG A 47 -1.46 15.84 10.02
N LEU A 48 -2.70 16.30 9.96
CA LEU A 48 -3.10 17.66 10.34
C LEU A 48 -2.72 17.95 11.79
N LEU A 49 -3.09 17.07 12.72
CA LEU A 49 -2.76 17.20 14.14
C LEU A 49 -1.25 17.29 14.39
N ASN A 50 -0.46 16.51 13.65
CA ASN A 50 1.00 16.58 13.75
C ASN A 50 1.57 17.92 13.27
N TYR A 51 1.02 18.52 12.21
CA TYR A 51 1.43 19.85 11.73
C TYR A 51 0.98 20.97 12.68
N THR A 52 -0.25 20.88 13.20
CA THR A 52 -0.77 21.86 14.18
C THR A 52 0.00 21.79 15.49
N ALA A 53 0.30 20.60 16.00
CA ALA A 53 1.10 20.41 17.23
C ALA A 53 2.53 20.98 17.09
N LYS A 54 3.07 21.03 15.87
CA LYS A 54 4.37 21.66 15.56
C LYS A 54 4.27 23.17 15.35
N GLY A 55 3.10 23.78 15.53
CA GLY A 55 2.87 25.21 15.31
C GLY A 55 2.89 25.62 13.82
N LYS A 56 2.73 24.67 12.90
CA LYS A 56 2.84 24.90 11.45
C LYS A 56 1.57 24.46 10.69
N PRO A 57 0.39 25.01 11.02
CA PRO A 57 -0.86 24.61 10.36
C PRO A 57 -0.86 24.89 8.85
N PHE A 58 -0.22 25.99 8.40
CA PHE A 58 -0.11 26.32 6.99
C PHE A 58 0.77 25.33 6.20
N ASP A 59 1.66 24.59 6.87
CA ASP A 59 2.46 23.56 6.20
C ASP A 59 1.61 22.36 5.78
N TYR A 60 0.46 22.11 6.42
CA TYR A 60 -0.48 21.09 5.95
C TYR A 60 -1.12 21.48 4.61
N ALA A 61 -1.54 22.74 4.46
CA ALA A 61 -2.04 23.25 3.18
C ALA A 61 -0.94 23.21 2.11
N ARG A 62 0.28 23.64 2.47
CA ARG A 62 1.44 23.56 1.58
C ARG A 62 1.80 22.13 1.18
N TYR A 63 1.63 21.17 2.09
CA TYR A 63 1.81 19.75 1.79
C TYR A 63 0.86 19.30 0.68
N TRP A 64 -0.41 19.69 0.73
CA TRP A 64 -1.38 19.39 -0.32
C TRP A 64 -1.03 20.05 -1.66
N THR A 65 -0.60 21.33 -1.66
CA THR A 65 -0.24 22.04 -2.89
C THR A 65 1.05 21.51 -3.52
N ASN A 66 2.04 21.16 -2.70
CA ASN A 66 3.35 20.70 -3.17
C ASN A 66 3.43 19.18 -3.32
N TYR A 67 2.36 18.44 -3.02
CA TYR A 67 2.33 16.98 -3.05
C TYR A 67 2.80 16.41 -4.39
N ARG A 68 2.42 17.09 -5.49
CA ARG A 68 2.79 16.72 -6.86
C ARG A 68 4.29 16.65 -7.08
N ASN A 69 5.07 17.51 -6.43
CA ASN A 69 6.52 17.55 -6.63
C ASN A 69 7.21 16.30 -6.07
N ALA A 70 6.64 15.68 -5.03
CA ALA A 70 7.21 14.48 -4.40
C ALA A 70 6.70 13.18 -5.03
N ARG A 71 5.45 13.15 -5.50
CA ARG A 71 4.75 11.91 -5.91
C ARG A 71 4.36 11.88 -7.38
N GLY A 72 4.54 12.96 -8.13
CA GLY A 72 4.19 13.08 -9.54
C GLY A 72 2.70 13.34 -9.81
N MET A 73 1.85 13.30 -8.78
CA MET A 73 0.40 13.52 -8.87
C MET A 73 -0.12 14.37 -7.71
N ASN A 74 -1.30 14.97 -7.84
CA ASN A 74 -1.90 15.69 -6.70
C ASN A 74 -2.38 14.72 -5.61
N ARG A 75 -2.58 15.24 -4.40
CA ARG A 75 -2.92 14.42 -3.24
C ARG A 75 -4.24 13.66 -3.40
N TRP A 76 -5.24 14.27 -4.06
CA TRP A 76 -6.54 13.62 -4.28
C TRP A 76 -6.42 12.39 -5.18
N HIS A 77 -5.70 12.49 -6.31
CA HIS A 77 -5.47 11.34 -7.19
C HIS A 77 -4.69 10.23 -6.47
N ASP A 78 -3.69 10.57 -5.64
CA ASP A 78 -2.98 9.56 -4.84
C ASP A 78 -3.90 8.86 -3.84
N ILE A 79 -4.83 9.58 -3.20
CA ILE A 79 -5.86 8.99 -2.34
C ILE A 79 -6.74 8.02 -3.13
N ILE A 80 -7.22 8.43 -4.31
CA ILE A 80 -8.06 7.58 -5.16
C ILE A 80 -7.29 6.34 -5.64
N ASP A 81 -6.02 6.47 -6.01
CA ASP A 81 -5.17 5.32 -6.38
C ASP A 81 -4.98 4.36 -5.19
N TRP A 82 -4.74 4.91 -4.00
CA TRP A 82 -4.60 4.14 -2.76
C TRP A 82 -5.86 3.35 -2.43
N VAL A 83 -7.03 3.98 -2.48
CA VAL A 83 -8.31 3.34 -2.16
C VAL A 83 -8.80 2.46 -3.32
N GLY A 84 -8.50 2.81 -4.57
CA GLY A 84 -8.97 2.16 -5.78
C GLY A 84 -8.13 1.00 -6.30
N GLY A 85 -6.89 0.84 -5.82
CA GLY A 85 -5.99 -0.23 -6.29
C GLY A 85 -6.38 -1.63 -5.78
N TYR A 86 -7.47 -2.20 -6.30
CA TYR A 86 -7.88 -3.61 -6.17
C TYR A 86 -7.69 -4.32 -7.53
N PRO A 87 -7.22 -5.59 -7.58
CA PRO A 87 -6.93 -6.51 -6.48
C PRO A 87 -5.74 -6.09 -5.60
N TYR A 88 -5.81 -6.43 -4.31
CA TYR A 88 -4.73 -6.24 -3.34
C TYR A 88 -4.30 -7.60 -2.80
N GLU A 89 -3.14 -8.05 -3.26
CA GLU A 89 -2.57 -9.36 -2.98
C GLU A 89 -1.34 -9.19 -2.10
N VAL A 90 -1.33 -9.94 -1.00
CA VAL A 90 -0.27 -9.95 0.01
C VAL A 90 0.18 -11.38 0.23
N ALA A 91 1.43 -11.56 0.64
CA ALA A 91 1.94 -12.84 1.12
C ALA A 91 3.06 -12.62 2.14
N ALA A 92 3.12 -13.53 3.11
CA ALA A 92 4.26 -13.63 4.00
C ALA A 92 5.48 -14.24 3.25
N PRO A 93 6.72 -13.89 3.62
CA PRO A 93 7.89 -14.40 2.92
C PRO A 93 8.01 -15.93 2.89
N ASP A 94 7.59 -16.59 3.96
CA ASP A 94 7.56 -18.04 4.11
C ASP A 94 6.55 -18.71 3.18
N GLU A 95 5.38 -18.11 2.95
CA GLU A 95 4.39 -18.63 1.98
C GLU A 95 4.97 -18.65 0.56
N ILE A 96 5.61 -17.55 0.15
CA ILE A 96 6.25 -17.45 -1.17
C ILE A 96 7.43 -18.41 -1.27
N PHE A 97 8.24 -18.51 -0.21
CA PHE A 97 9.38 -19.43 -0.18
C PHE A 97 8.95 -20.88 -0.34
N GLU A 98 8.03 -21.37 0.49
CA GLU A 98 7.57 -22.77 0.44
C GLU A 98 6.84 -23.08 -0.88
N PHE A 99 6.04 -22.15 -1.40
CA PHE A 99 5.36 -22.31 -2.70
C PHE A 99 6.35 -22.54 -3.85
N TYR A 100 7.42 -21.75 -3.93
CA TYR A 100 8.41 -21.87 -5.00
C TYR A 100 9.39 -23.02 -4.78
N LYS A 101 9.78 -23.29 -3.53
CA LYS A 101 10.58 -24.45 -3.16
C LYS A 101 9.90 -25.76 -3.59
N ALA A 102 8.60 -25.91 -3.31
CA ALA A 102 7.82 -27.07 -3.77
C ALA A 102 7.74 -27.21 -5.30
N LYS A 103 8.09 -26.17 -6.06
CA LYS A 103 8.14 -26.15 -7.53
C LYS A 103 9.55 -26.31 -8.10
N GLY A 104 10.53 -26.70 -7.28
CA GLY A 104 11.92 -26.87 -7.71
C GLY A 104 12.63 -25.55 -7.94
N PHE A 105 12.31 -24.50 -7.18
CA PHE A 105 13.04 -23.25 -7.19
C PHE A 105 13.79 -23.04 -5.88
N ARG A 106 15.05 -22.61 -5.99
CA ARG A 106 15.90 -22.21 -4.89
C ARG A 106 15.89 -20.69 -4.73
N LEU A 107 15.65 -20.21 -3.51
CA LEU A 107 15.75 -18.79 -3.19
C LEU A 107 17.22 -18.35 -3.17
N THR A 108 17.56 -17.32 -3.93
CA THR A 108 18.93 -16.78 -4.04
C THR A 108 19.09 -15.42 -3.39
N LYS A 109 18.01 -14.63 -3.32
CA LYS A 109 17.99 -13.34 -2.63
C LYS A 109 16.59 -13.02 -2.14
N LEU A 110 16.49 -12.49 -0.94
CA LEU A 110 15.28 -11.94 -0.34
C LEU A 110 15.60 -10.55 0.19
N LYS A 111 14.72 -9.60 -0.09
CA LYS A 111 14.66 -8.31 0.58
C LYS A 111 13.24 -8.14 1.09
N THR A 112 13.09 -8.11 2.40
CA THR A 112 11.78 -7.93 3.04
C THR A 112 11.35 -6.47 2.96
N GLY A 113 10.03 -6.24 2.86
CA GLY A 113 9.46 -4.90 2.82
C GLY A 113 9.56 -4.12 4.14
N GLY A 114 10.05 -4.77 5.21
CA GLY A 114 10.12 -4.21 6.57
C GLY A 114 8.75 -4.05 7.24
N VAL A 115 8.68 -3.21 8.27
CA VAL A 115 7.40 -2.85 8.92
C VAL A 115 6.64 -1.89 8.01
N GLY A 116 5.46 -2.30 7.56
CA GLY A 116 4.54 -1.46 6.78
C GLY A 116 4.14 -2.07 5.44
N LEU A 117 3.79 -1.20 4.49
CA LEU A 117 3.09 -1.54 3.24
C LEU A 117 4.03 -1.78 2.04
N GLY A 118 5.31 -2.07 2.31
CA GLY A 118 6.30 -2.36 1.28
C GLY A 118 6.13 -3.76 0.66
N CYS A 119 6.80 -3.98 -0.47
CA CYS A 119 6.86 -5.31 -1.08
C CYS A 119 7.98 -6.14 -0.48
N ASN A 120 7.73 -7.45 -0.32
CA ASN A 120 8.78 -8.45 -0.23
C ASN A 120 9.27 -8.75 -1.65
N GLU A 121 10.58 -8.66 -1.85
CA GLU A 121 11.24 -8.87 -3.13
C GLU A 121 12.08 -10.16 -3.08
N PHE A 122 11.89 -11.04 -4.06
CA PHE A 122 12.52 -12.37 -4.12
C PHE A 122 13.23 -12.56 -5.46
N VAL A 123 14.34 -13.28 -5.42
CA VAL A 123 15.03 -13.81 -6.60
C VAL A 123 15.19 -15.31 -6.44
N PHE A 124 14.56 -16.07 -7.32
CA PHE A 124 14.64 -17.52 -7.37
C PHE A 124 15.42 -18.02 -8.59
N GLU A 125 15.99 -19.21 -8.47
CA GLU A 125 16.65 -19.94 -9.54
C GLU A 125 16.05 -21.35 -9.62
N LYS A 126 15.80 -21.84 -10.84
CA LYS A 126 15.24 -23.19 -11.03
C LYS A 126 16.35 -24.21 -10.76
N GLU A 127 16.06 -25.21 -9.93
CA GLU A 127 16.92 -26.37 -9.74
C GLU A 127 16.72 -27.30 -10.95
N SER A 128 17.82 -27.61 -11.63
CA SER A 128 17.86 -28.49 -12.81
C SER A 128 17.68 -29.95 -12.43
#